data_AF-A0A926XYF9-F1
#
_entry.id   AF-A0A926XYF9-F1
#
_cell.length_a   1.000
_cell.length_b   1.000
_cell.length_c   1.000
_cell.angle_alpha   90.00
_cell.angle_beta   90.00
_cell.angle_gamma   90.00
#
_symmetry.space_group_name_H-M   'P 1'
#
loop_
_entity.id
_entity.type
_entity.pdbx_description
1 polymer ?
#
loop_
_entity_poly.entity_id
_entity_poly.type
_entity_poly.pdbx_seq_one_letter_code
_entity_poly.pdbx_strand_id
1 'polypeptide(L)'
;MNRGCLFCAAFVAICLLLTGLSWIHSTHCTSVDSSYYLQSAANILTGRGYVVNANGQLVWNSTFPMGYPFLIVMIAGLFGIPVLVASKLVNLIALCFFAWVWARRLGISRAFWLLSIWVLGGFLKIAAFTWSETVFLVLLAEWVWALHRLLNVSSLRWAARLMALSLSLFLVRYVGGFVFGLLLLLVLLRQIFPNLFQKRYVESHQGLFTSWGTDIALAGFVLMGVYFWINHHFSGTFSGGERFLPTESPGELALLFGRSLLNEFLLIRDFSPSAPNVLAWIGLGLQTILMGVFYRRHRFLLPRSVMLLRSHLLSNLFILTGITYVVVLFTLRTISPFSEPNLRLMAPFSFCLFSAFFLNVGRWPVYWQRRLLPYWLVLLLLSWLQLLPQNNLSSVILYRKLLNSTVDSSVWR
;
A
#
# COMPACT_ATOMS: atom_id res chain seq x y z
N MET A 1 23.69 -11.45 17.70
CA MET A 1 22.47 -10.68 18.02
C MET A 1 21.23 -11.55 17.81
N ASN A 2 20.35 -11.62 18.81
CA ASN A 2 19.09 -12.38 18.73
C ASN A 2 18.15 -11.71 17.72
N ARG A 3 17.66 -12.46 16.72
CA ARG A 3 16.75 -11.96 15.67
C ARG A 3 15.41 -11.47 16.25
N GLY A 4 14.97 -12.02 17.38
CA GLY A 4 13.81 -11.53 18.14
C GLY A 4 14.00 -10.09 18.60
N CYS A 5 15.12 -9.79 19.24
CA CYS A 5 15.43 -8.43 19.70
C CYS A 5 15.49 -7.44 18.55
N LEU A 6 16.12 -7.81 17.42
CA LEU A 6 16.15 -6.99 16.21
C LEU A 6 14.75 -6.68 15.66
N PHE A 7 13.88 -7.68 15.63
CA PHE A 7 12.50 -7.53 15.18
C PHE A 7 11.70 -6.59 16.10
N CYS A 8 11.78 -6.80 17.41
CA CYS A 8 11.13 -5.91 18.38
C CYS A 8 11.69 -4.48 18.30
N ALA A 9 13.01 -4.33 18.18
CA ALA A 9 13.65 -3.02 18.04
C ALA A 9 13.20 -2.30 16.76
N ALA A 10 13.14 -3.00 15.63
CA ALA A 10 12.63 -2.44 14.38
C ALA A 10 11.16 -2.00 14.51
N PHE A 11 10.34 -2.82 15.17
CA PHE A 11 8.93 -2.49 15.42
C PHE A 11 8.77 -1.27 16.34
N VAL A 12 9.51 -1.21 17.45
CA VAL A 12 9.52 -0.06 18.36
C VAL A 12 10.00 1.20 17.62
N ALA A 13 11.06 1.09 16.81
CA ALA A 13 11.54 2.20 15.99
C ALA A 13 10.46 2.73 15.05
N ILE A 14 9.71 1.85 14.36
CA ILE A 14 8.56 2.27 13.53
C ILE A 14 7.54 3.05 14.38
N CYS A 15 7.15 2.53 15.55
CA CYS A 15 6.17 3.19 16.43
C CYS A 15 6.63 4.58 16.85
N LEU A 16 7.88 4.70 17.28
CA LEU A 16 8.48 5.98 17.71
C LEU A 16 8.58 6.97 16.56
N LEU A 17 9.01 6.51 15.37
CA LEU A 17 9.11 7.35 14.19
C LEU A 17 7.74 7.85 13.72
N LEU A 18 6.73 6.99 13.66
CA LEU A 18 5.38 7.38 13.26
C LEU A 18 4.77 8.41 14.23
N THR A 19 4.97 8.20 15.52
CA THR A 19 4.52 9.11 16.57
C THR A 19 5.27 10.44 16.49
N GLY A 20 6.60 10.41 16.39
CA GLY A 20 7.45 11.58 16.28
C GLY A 20 7.17 12.40 15.01
N LEU A 21 7.00 11.75 13.86
CA LEU A 21 6.63 12.42 12.61
C LEU A 21 5.26 13.10 12.72
N SER A 22 4.27 12.40 13.29
CA SER A 22 2.93 12.97 13.49
C SER A 22 2.91 14.14 14.46
N TRP A 23 3.86 14.16 15.42
CA TRP A 23 3.99 15.25 16.38
C TRP A 23 4.73 16.47 15.80
N ILE A 24 5.83 16.24 15.09
CA ILE A 24 6.71 17.29 14.58
C ILE A 24 6.17 17.93 13.31
N HIS A 25 5.48 17.17 12.46
CA HIS A 25 4.95 17.70 11.20
C HIS A 25 3.86 18.73 11.49
N SER A 26 3.94 19.90 10.85
CA SER A 26 3.05 21.04 11.13
C SER A 26 1.56 20.74 10.90
N THR A 27 1.24 19.81 10.00
CA THR A 27 -0.14 19.36 9.73
C THR A 27 -0.49 18.06 10.47
N HIS A 28 0.33 17.61 11.41
CA HIS A 28 0.18 16.30 12.06
C HIS A 28 0.09 15.12 11.07
N CYS A 29 0.86 15.22 9.98
CA CYS A 29 0.81 14.31 8.84
C CYS A 29 -0.63 14.14 8.30
N THR A 30 -1.34 15.24 8.08
CA THR A 30 -2.62 15.26 7.35
C THR A 30 -2.47 15.93 5.99
N SER A 31 -3.29 15.50 5.04
CA SER A 31 -3.43 16.10 3.71
C SER A 31 -4.91 16.41 3.42
N VAL A 32 -5.20 16.94 2.22
CA VAL A 32 -6.59 17.11 1.74
C VAL A 32 -7.37 15.81 1.83
N ASP A 33 -6.82 14.69 1.34
CA ASP A 33 -7.52 13.39 1.48
C ASP A 33 -7.77 12.97 2.93
N SER A 34 -6.89 13.35 3.86
CA SER A 34 -7.10 13.10 5.29
C SER A 34 -8.32 13.84 5.82
N SER A 35 -8.62 15.04 5.33
CA SER A 35 -9.79 15.80 5.80
C SER A 35 -11.09 15.09 5.45
N TYR A 36 -11.20 14.48 4.27
CA TYR A 36 -12.37 13.67 3.89
C TYR A 36 -12.57 12.49 4.85
N TYR A 37 -11.50 11.75 5.17
CA TYR A 37 -11.59 10.62 6.08
C TYR A 37 -11.98 11.05 7.49
N LEU A 38 -11.35 12.10 8.01
CA LEU A 38 -11.57 12.59 9.38
C LEU A 38 -12.94 13.24 9.54
N GLN A 39 -13.40 14.05 8.58
CA GLN A 39 -14.73 14.63 8.59
C GLN A 39 -15.81 13.54 8.53
N SER A 40 -15.65 12.55 7.65
CA SER A 40 -16.61 11.44 7.56
C SER A 40 -16.69 10.66 8.87
N ALA A 41 -15.55 10.38 9.50
CA ALA A 41 -15.52 9.69 10.78
C ALA A 41 -16.19 10.51 11.89
N ALA A 42 -15.89 11.82 11.98
CA ALA A 42 -16.50 12.72 12.96
C ALA A 42 -18.03 12.85 12.74
N ASN A 43 -18.48 12.95 11.49
CA ASN A 43 -19.90 13.03 11.16
C ASN A 43 -20.65 11.74 11.48
N ILE A 44 -20.04 10.56 11.28
CA ILE A 44 -20.63 9.29 11.72
C ILE A 44 -20.79 9.25 13.25
N LEU A 45 -19.73 9.61 14.00
CA LEU A 45 -19.76 9.60 15.48
C LEU A 45 -20.79 10.58 16.06
N THR A 46 -21.06 11.69 15.36
CA THR A 46 -22.05 12.70 15.76
C THR A 46 -23.45 12.42 15.20
N GLY A 47 -23.68 11.26 14.57
CA GLY A 47 -25.01 10.86 14.07
C GLY A 47 -25.45 11.53 12.76
N ARG A 48 -24.54 12.25 12.08
CA ARG A 48 -24.82 12.94 10.80
C ARG A 48 -24.68 12.04 9.56
N GLY A 49 -24.20 10.81 9.73
CA GLY A 49 -24.01 9.85 8.66
C GLY A 49 -22.66 9.99 7.91
N TYR A 50 -22.51 9.27 6.81
CA TYR A 50 -21.29 9.23 5.99
C TYR A 50 -21.21 10.42 5.01
N VAL A 51 -21.07 11.61 5.56
CA VAL A 51 -21.10 12.88 4.84
C VAL A 51 -19.84 13.71 5.06
N VAL A 52 -19.54 14.60 4.12
CA VAL A 52 -18.47 15.61 4.20
C VAL A 52 -19.04 17.00 3.91
N ASN A 53 -18.36 18.04 4.38
CA ASN A 53 -18.77 19.41 4.08
C ASN A 53 -18.21 19.82 2.71
N ALA A 54 -19.10 20.06 1.74
CA ALA A 54 -18.78 20.66 0.46
C ALA A 54 -19.55 21.98 0.34
N ASN A 55 -18.83 23.10 0.25
CA ASN A 55 -19.40 24.44 0.09
C ASN A 55 -20.45 24.81 1.15
N GLY A 56 -20.23 24.40 2.41
CA GLY A 56 -21.14 24.68 3.52
C GLY A 56 -22.30 23.70 3.68
N GLN A 57 -22.44 22.73 2.77
CA GLN A 57 -23.49 21.71 2.80
C GLN A 57 -22.92 20.33 3.11
N LEU A 58 -23.65 19.53 3.89
CA LEU A 58 -23.31 18.14 4.14
C LEU A 58 -23.75 17.30 2.95
N VAL A 59 -22.79 16.68 2.26
CA VAL A 59 -23.02 15.82 1.10
C VAL A 59 -22.47 14.42 1.34
N TRP A 60 -23.11 13.40 0.76
CA TRP A 60 -22.61 12.03 0.83
C TRP A 60 -21.19 11.93 0.29
N ASN A 61 -20.30 11.29 1.06
CA ASN A 61 -18.90 11.15 0.65
C ASN A 61 -18.72 10.01 -0.34
N SER A 62 -18.95 10.26 -1.63
CA SER A 62 -18.64 9.30 -2.70
C SER A 62 -17.17 9.32 -3.13
N THR A 63 -16.35 10.26 -2.62
CA THR A 63 -14.96 10.43 -3.04
C THR A 63 -14.08 9.26 -2.59
N PHE A 64 -14.31 8.76 -1.37
CA PHE A 64 -13.59 7.60 -0.85
C PHE A 64 -14.57 6.55 -0.33
N PRO A 65 -14.19 5.26 -0.35
CA PRO A 65 -14.93 4.22 0.33
C PRO A 65 -15.00 4.42 1.85
N MET A 66 -16.07 3.91 2.46
CA MET A 66 -16.36 4.09 3.89
C MET A 66 -15.46 3.32 4.85
N GLY A 67 -14.70 2.31 4.39
CA GLY A 67 -13.99 1.37 5.26
C GLY A 67 -12.91 2.00 6.12
N TYR A 68 -12.05 2.88 5.58
CA TYR A 68 -11.03 3.55 6.39
C TYR A 68 -11.65 4.55 7.41
N PRO A 69 -12.60 5.42 7.03
CA PRO A 69 -13.39 6.21 7.98
C PRO A 69 -14.04 5.38 9.07
N PHE A 70 -14.63 4.24 8.73
CA PHE A 70 -15.29 3.36 9.71
C PHE A 70 -14.29 2.76 10.71
N LEU A 71 -13.09 2.39 10.28
CA LEU A 71 -12.02 1.98 11.21
C LEU A 71 -11.63 3.11 12.18
N ILE A 72 -11.60 4.36 11.71
CA ILE A 72 -11.36 5.53 12.56
C ILE A 72 -12.49 5.69 13.58
N VAL A 73 -13.76 5.59 13.14
CA VAL A 73 -14.95 5.63 14.01
C VAL A 73 -14.87 4.58 15.10
N MET A 74 -14.53 3.32 14.76
CA MET A 74 -14.42 2.24 15.74
C MET A 74 -13.38 2.57 16.81
N ILE A 75 -12.18 2.99 16.41
CA ILE A 75 -11.11 3.30 17.36
C ILE A 75 -11.45 4.55 18.20
N ALA A 76 -11.93 5.62 17.57
CA ALA A 76 -12.32 6.84 18.27
C ALA A 76 -13.46 6.59 19.27
N GLY A 77 -14.49 5.85 18.86
CA GLY A 77 -15.64 5.51 19.71
C GLY A 77 -15.28 4.55 20.85
N LEU A 78 -14.44 3.54 20.61
CA LEU A 78 -14.02 2.59 21.65
C LEU A 78 -13.16 3.23 22.74
N PHE A 79 -12.28 4.15 22.37
CA PHE A 79 -11.33 4.76 23.31
C PHE A 79 -11.72 6.18 23.76
N GLY A 80 -12.77 6.79 23.19
CA GLY A 80 -13.17 8.16 23.49
C GLY A 80 -12.10 9.19 23.11
N ILE A 81 -11.34 8.95 22.04
CA ILE A 81 -10.22 9.81 21.61
C ILE A 81 -10.56 10.58 20.31
N PRO A 82 -9.89 11.73 20.06
CA PRO A 82 -10.12 12.50 18.83
C PRO A 82 -9.85 11.68 17.57
N VAL A 83 -10.68 11.88 16.53
CA VAL A 83 -10.60 11.15 15.25
C VAL A 83 -9.21 11.23 14.58
N LEU A 84 -8.49 12.33 14.78
CA LEU A 84 -7.12 12.50 14.30
C LEU A 84 -6.18 11.47 14.94
N VAL A 85 -6.19 11.36 16.26
CA VAL A 85 -5.36 10.40 17.00
C VAL A 85 -5.78 8.97 16.68
N ALA A 86 -7.09 8.71 16.64
CA ALA A 86 -7.64 7.42 16.25
C ALA A 86 -7.13 6.98 14.86
N SER A 87 -7.05 7.90 13.90
CA SER A 87 -6.55 7.58 12.55
C SER A 87 -5.07 7.15 12.53
N LYS A 88 -4.23 7.74 13.38
CA LYS A 88 -2.84 7.30 13.54
C LYS A 88 -2.76 5.92 14.19
N LEU A 89 -3.61 5.70 15.19
CA LEU A 89 -3.69 4.42 15.89
C LEU A 89 -4.19 3.30 14.96
N VAL A 90 -5.12 3.58 14.04
CA VAL A 90 -5.56 2.62 12.99
C VAL A 90 -4.36 2.14 12.16
N ASN A 91 -3.52 3.06 11.66
CA ASN A 91 -2.34 2.69 10.88
C ASN A 91 -1.34 1.89 11.73
N LEU A 92 -1.12 2.29 12.98
CA LEU A 92 -0.24 1.59 13.90
C LEU A 92 -0.72 0.16 14.18
N ILE A 93 -2.02 -0.02 14.47
CA ILE A 93 -2.64 -1.33 14.68
C ILE A 93 -2.50 -2.20 13.43
N ALA A 94 -2.68 -1.66 12.23
CA ALA A 94 -2.46 -2.40 10.99
C ALA A 94 -1.00 -2.91 10.87
N LEU A 95 -0.02 -2.09 11.25
CA LEU A 95 1.39 -2.50 11.27
C LEU A 95 1.71 -3.51 12.39
N CYS A 96 1.12 -3.35 13.59
CA CYS A 96 1.19 -4.36 14.66
C CYS A 96 0.69 -5.72 14.15
N PHE A 97 -0.49 -5.71 13.52
CA PHE A 97 -1.11 -6.89 12.97
C PHE A 97 -0.23 -7.53 11.88
N PHE A 98 0.30 -6.72 10.95
CA PHE A 98 1.23 -7.19 9.92
C PHE A 98 2.47 -7.85 10.55
N ALA A 99 3.14 -7.17 11.48
CA ALA A 99 4.34 -7.69 12.15
C ALA A 99 4.04 -9.03 12.85
N TRP A 100 2.98 -9.08 13.66
CA TRP A 100 2.61 -10.26 14.44
C TRP A 100 2.22 -11.45 13.55
N VAL A 101 1.33 -11.24 12.57
CA VAL A 101 0.83 -12.30 11.69
C VAL A 101 1.94 -12.89 10.84
N TRP A 102 2.80 -12.05 10.26
CA TRP A 102 3.87 -12.52 9.39
C TRP A 102 5.01 -13.17 10.17
N ALA A 103 5.29 -12.72 11.40
CA ALA A 103 6.22 -13.42 12.31
C ALA A 103 5.72 -14.83 12.65
N ARG A 104 4.42 -15.00 12.92
CA ARG A 104 3.80 -16.32 13.17
C ARG A 104 3.85 -17.24 11.96
N ARG A 105 3.67 -16.71 10.74
CA ARG A 105 3.61 -17.51 9.50
C ARG A 105 4.97 -17.91 8.96
N LEU A 106 5.93 -17.00 8.97
CA LEU A 106 7.22 -17.18 8.31
C LEU A 106 8.39 -17.35 9.28
N GLY A 107 8.15 -17.16 10.57
CA GLY A 107 9.18 -16.99 11.58
C GLY A 107 9.77 -15.58 11.58
N ILE A 108 10.29 -15.18 12.74
CA ILE A 108 10.84 -13.84 13.01
C ILE A 108 11.89 -13.43 11.98
N SER A 109 12.76 -14.34 11.57
CA SER A 109 13.86 -14.02 10.65
C SER A 109 13.37 -13.52 9.29
N ARG A 110 12.28 -14.09 8.76
CA ARG A 110 11.75 -13.72 7.44
C ARG A 110 10.83 -12.52 7.56
N ALA A 111 10.03 -12.49 8.63
CA ALA A 111 9.16 -11.37 8.94
C ALA A 111 9.94 -10.06 9.18
N PHE A 112 11.16 -10.13 9.74
CA PHE A 112 12.03 -8.97 9.89
C PHE A 112 12.31 -8.26 8.55
N TRP A 113 12.64 -9.03 7.50
CA TRP A 113 12.90 -8.45 6.18
C TRP A 113 11.65 -7.81 5.58
N LEU A 114 10.48 -8.43 5.74
CA LEU A 114 9.21 -7.83 5.31
C LEU A 114 8.86 -6.57 6.11
N LEU A 115 9.05 -6.59 7.42
CA LEU A 115 8.79 -5.45 8.30
C LEU A 115 9.68 -4.27 7.93
N SER A 116 10.91 -4.52 7.47
CA SER A 116 11.85 -3.47 7.08
C SER A 116 11.38 -2.61 5.89
N ILE A 117 10.41 -3.08 5.09
CA ILE A 117 9.78 -2.27 4.03
C ILE A 117 9.13 -1.02 4.64
N TRP A 118 8.52 -1.15 5.82
CA TRP A 118 7.84 -0.05 6.51
C TRP A 118 8.80 0.98 7.13
N VAL A 119 10.10 0.69 7.15
CA VAL A 119 11.15 1.62 7.62
C VAL A 119 11.68 2.49 6.48
N LEU A 120 11.42 2.12 5.22
CA LEU A 120 11.76 2.95 4.07
C LEU A 120 11.01 4.29 4.16
N GLY A 121 11.70 5.40 3.88
CA GLY A 121 11.14 6.75 4.05
C GLY A 121 9.80 6.94 3.36
N GLY A 122 9.62 6.42 2.15
CA GLY A 122 8.36 6.50 1.41
C GLY A 122 7.20 5.76 2.08
N PHE A 123 7.43 4.53 2.54
CA PHE A 123 6.43 3.76 3.28
C PHE A 123 6.18 4.30 4.69
N LEU A 124 7.21 4.83 5.34
CA LEU A 124 7.10 5.48 6.63
C LEU A 124 6.27 6.77 6.52
N LYS A 125 6.46 7.56 5.45
CA LYS A 125 5.61 8.71 5.12
C LYS A 125 4.16 8.27 4.91
N ILE A 126 3.93 7.22 4.11
CA ILE A 126 2.60 6.67 3.88
C ILE A 126 1.93 6.26 5.21
N ALA A 127 2.67 5.58 6.09
CA ALA A 127 2.16 5.14 7.39
C ALA A 127 1.94 6.26 8.40
N ALA A 128 2.73 7.33 8.34
CA ALA A 128 2.56 8.50 9.21
C ALA A 128 1.34 9.33 8.81
N PHE A 129 1.06 9.43 7.51
CA PHE A 129 -0.09 10.19 7.03
C PHE A 129 -1.42 9.50 7.32
N THR A 130 -2.48 10.29 7.55
CA THR A 130 -3.86 9.78 7.70
C THR A 130 -4.40 9.40 6.33
N TRP A 131 -3.88 8.30 5.82
CA TRP A 131 -4.09 7.73 4.50
C TRP A 131 -4.48 6.26 4.65
N SER A 132 -5.48 5.84 3.88
CA SER A 132 -5.98 4.46 3.82
C SER A 132 -4.92 3.42 3.39
N GLU A 133 -3.83 3.87 2.77
CA GLU A 133 -2.82 3.07 2.09
C GLU A 133 -2.16 2.06 3.01
N THR A 134 -1.85 2.42 4.25
CA THR A 134 -1.21 1.47 5.18
C THR A 134 -2.10 0.29 5.46
N VAL A 135 -3.39 0.54 5.76
CA VAL A 135 -4.39 -0.51 5.94
C VAL A 135 -4.55 -1.32 4.65
N PHE A 136 -4.64 -0.63 3.50
CA PHE A 136 -4.78 -1.26 2.19
C PHE A 136 -3.62 -2.23 1.89
N LEU A 137 -2.38 -1.81 2.08
CA LEU A 137 -1.18 -2.63 1.83
C LEU A 137 -1.10 -3.84 2.76
N VAL A 138 -1.47 -3.68 4.04
CA VAL A 138 -1.53 -4.80 4.99
C VAL A 138 -2.61 -5.80 4.57
N LEU A 139 -3.81 -5.33 4.22
CA LEU A 139 -4.89 -6.18 3.69
C LEU A 139 -4.48 -6.86 2.38
N LEU A 140 -3.72 -6.17 1.51
CA LEU A 140 -3.25 -6.71 0.25
C LEU A 140 -2.26 -7.85 0.48
N ALA A 141 -1.32 -7.69 1.42
CA ALA A 141 -0.42 -8.76 1.84
C ALA A 141 -1.21 -9.99 2.33
N GLU A 142 -2.23 -9.76 3.17
CA GLU A 142 -3.11 -10.81 3.66
C GLU A 142 -3.91 -11.50 2.56
N TRP A 143 -4.36 -10.73 1.56
CA TRP A 143 -5.09 -11.24 0.40
C TRP A 143 -4.19 -12.15 -0.44
N VAL A 144 -2.95 -11.71 -0.74
CA VAL A 144 -1.96 -12.53 -1.47
C VAL A 144 -1.65 -13.81 -0.70
N TRP A 145 -1.54 -13.74 0.64
CA TRP A 145 -1.37 -14.93 1.47
C TRP A 145 -2.59 -15.86 1.43
N ALA A 146 -3.81 -15.32 1.54
CA ALA A 146 -5.05 -16.11 1.48
C ALA A 146 -5.20 -16.80 0.11
N LEU A 147 -4.89 -16.10 -0.99
CA LEU A 147 -4.86 -16.66 -2.33
C LEU A 147 -3.82 -17.77 -2.44
N HIS A 148 -2.61 -17.54 -1.94
CA HIS A 148 -1.56 -18.56 -1.89
C HIS A 148 -2.02 -19.81 -1.11
N ARG A 149 -2.74 -19.64 0.01
CA ARG A 149 -3.28 -20.76 0.78
C ARG A 149 -4.40 -21.47 0.05
N LEU A 150 -5.30 -20.74 -0.60
CA LEU A 150 -6.39 -21.32 -1.38
C LEU A 150 -5.87 -22.15 -2.56
N LEU A 151 -4.84 -21.67 -3.26
CA LEU A 151 -4.20 -22.36 -4.37
C LEU A 151 -3.47 -23.65 -3.96
N ASN A 152 -3.03 -23.76 -2.70
CA ASN A 152 -2.33 -24.94 -2.19
C ASN A 152 -3.26 -25.89 -1.42
N VAL A 153 -4.24 -25.35 -0.71
CA VAL A 153 -5.18 -26.08 0.15
C VAL A 153 -6.55 -25.44 -0.05
N SER A 154 -7.28 -25.95 -1.05
CA SER A 154 -8.65 -25.51 -1.32
C SER A 154 -9.53 -25.85 -0.11
N SER A 155 -9.90 -24.83 0.67
CA SER A 155 -10.88 -24.94 1.74
C SER A 155 -11.84 -23.75 1.73
N LEU A 156 -13.09 -23.99 2.13
CA LEU A 156 -14.11 -22.94 2.25
C LEU A 156 -13.66 -21.81 3.18
N ARG A 157 -12.92 -22.13 4.26
CA ARG A 157 -12.34 -21.13 5.17
C ARG A 157 -11.44 -20.13 4.44
N TRP A 158 -10.59 -20.60 3.53
CA TRP A 158 -9.71 -19.73 2.74
C TRP A 158 -10.47 -18.95 1.68
N ALA A 159 -11.49 -19.54 1.06
CA ALA A 159 -12.38 -18.86 0.12
C ALA A 159 -13.16 -17.72 0.79
N ALA A 160 -13.79 -17.98 1.93
CA ALA A 160 -14.51 -16.98 2.72
C ALA A 160 -13.58 -15.85 3.20
N ARG A 161 -12.36 -16.20 3.67
CA ARG A 161 -11.35 -15.20 4.03
C ARG A 161 -10.93 -14.35 2.83
N LEU A 162 -10.75 -14.97 1.66
CA LEU A 162 -10.38 -14.25 0.44
C LEU A 162 -11.48 -13.27 0.03
N MET A 163 -12.75 -13.68 0.07
CA MET A 163 -13.91 -12.81 -0.18
C MET A 163 -13.94 -11.61 0.79
N ALA A 164 -13.81 -11.87 2.10
CA ALA A 164 -13.81 -10.82 3.11
C ALA A 164 -12.65 -9.83 2.91
N LEU A 165 -11.46 -10.32 2.57
CA LEU A 165 -10.30 -9.47 2.28
C LEU A 165 -10.48 -8.67 0.98
N SER A 166 -11.03 -9.27 -0.07
CA SER A 166 -11.32 -8.56 -1.33
C SER A 166 -12.32 -7.42 -1.12
N LEU A 167 -13.40 -7.68 -0.39
CA LEU A 167 -14.37 -6.64 -0.03
C LEU A 167 -13.74 -5.56 0.85
N SER A 168 -12.91 -5.95 1.83
CA SER A 168 -12.20 -5.00 2.68
C SER A 168 -11.26 -4.11 1.89
N LEU A 169 -10.53 -4.66 0.90
CA LEU A 169 -9.66 -3.89 0.02
C LEU A 169 -10.45 -2.85 -0.78
N PHE A 170 -11.57 -3.25 -1.39
CA PHE A 170 -12.47 -2.34 -2.10
C PHE A 170 -13.06 -1.26 -1.18
N LEU A 171 -13.52 -1.66 0.01
CA LEU A 171 -14.09 -0.73 0.99
C LEU A 171 -13.06 0.18 1.65
N VAL A 172 -11.76 -0.12 1.56
CA VAL A 172 -10.70 0.80 2.01
C VAL A 172 -10.30 1.72 0.85
N ARG A 173 -10.26 1.22 -0.40
CA ARG A 173 -10.01 2.00 -1.61
C ARG A 173 -10.73 1.39 -2.82
N TYR A 174 -11.39 2.20 -3.66
CA TYR A 174 -12.10 1.69 -4.85
C TYR A 174 -11.20 0.88 -5.78
N VAL A 175 -9.94 1.30 -5.96
CA VAL A 175 -8.95 0.56 -6.76
C VAL A 175 -8.73 -0.87 -6.26
N GLY A 176 -9.01 -1.14 -4.98
CA GLY A 176 -9.01 -2.48 -4.37
C GLY A 176 -9.90 -3.49 -5.07
N GLY A 177 -10.91 -3.05 -5.82
CA GLY A 177 -11.73 -3.92 -6.67
C GLY A 177 -10.92 -4.69 -7.73
N PHE A 178 -9.70 -4.25 -8.05
CA PHE A 178 -8.82 -4.94 -9.01
C PHE A 178 -8.55 -6.41 -8.65
N VAL A 179 -8.63 -6.77 -7.36
CA VAL A 179 -8.37 -8.14 -6.91
C VAL A 179 -9.44 -9.13 -7.37
N PHE A 180 -10.68 -8.68 -7.61
CA PHE A 180 -11.72 -9.52 -8.22
C PHE A 180 -11.39 -9.81 -9.69
N GLY A 181 -10.92 -8.80 -10.43
CA GLY A 181 -10.44 -8.96 -11.80
C GLY A 181 -9.21 -9.88 -11.90
N LEU A 182 -8.25 -9.73 -10.97
CA LEU A 182 -7.10 -10.63 -10.90
C LEU A 182 -7.50 -12.08 -10.59
N LEU A 183 -8.45 -12.28 -9.67
CA LEU A 183 -8.95 -13.62 -9.35
C LEU A 183 -9.63 -14.27 -10.57
N LEU A 184 -10.48 -13.52 -11.27
CA LEU A 184 -11.11 -13.97 -12.50
C LEU A 184 -10.07 -14.31 -13.59
N LEU A 185 -9.07 -13.44 -13.77
CA LEU A 185 -7.97 -13.69 -14.71
C LEU A 185 -7.22 -14.99 -14.38
N LEU A 186 -6.91 -15.25 -13.10
CA LEU A 186 -6.26 -16.49 -12.68
C LEU A 186 -7.12 -17.73 -12.95
N VAL A 187 -8.43 -17.63 -12.76
CA VAL A 187 -9.37 -18.72 -13.08
C VAL A 187 -9.40 -18.98 -14.59
N LEU A 188 -9.51 -17.93 -15.41
CA LEU A 188 -9.53 -18.03 -16.87
C LEU A 188 -8.21 -18.58 -17.42
N LEU A 189 -7.06 -18.05 -16.97
CA LEU A 189 -5.75 -18.54 -17.37
C LEU A 189 -5.57 -20.03 -17.05
N ARG A 190 -6.14 -20.49 -15.94
CA ARG A 190 -6.14 -21.91 -15.61
C ARG A 190 -7.01 -22.72 -16.57
N GLN A 191 -8.22 -22.26 -16.87
CA GLN A 191 -9.12 -22.96 -17.79
C GLN A 191 -8.53 -23.06 -19.21
N ILE A 192 -7.87 -22.00 -19.67
CA ILE A 192 -7.25 -21.93 -21.01
C ILE A 192 -5.93 -22.71 -21.05
N PHE A 193 -5.11 -22.62 -20.00
CA PHE A 193 -3.77 -23.25 -19.94
C PHE A 193 -3.60 -24.22 -18.76
N PRO A 194 -4.39 -25.32 -18.70
CA PRO A 194 -4.38 -26.23 -17.57
C PRO A 194 -2.99 -26.85 -17.32
N ASN A 195 -2.27 -27.22 -18.38
CA ASN A 195 -0.94 -27.83 -18.28
C ASN A 195 0.11 -26.90 -17.65
N LEU A 196 0.05 -25.59 -17.92
CA LEU A 196 0.98 -24.61 -17.33
C LEU A 196 0.69 -24.39 -15.85
N PHE A 197 -0.59 -24.42 -15.47
CA PHE A 197 -1.01 -24.36 -14.08
C PHE A 197 -0.63 -25.65 -13.34
N GLN A 198 -0.87 -26.82 -13.92
CA GLN A 198 -0.58 -28.12 -13.30
C GLN A 198 0.90 -28.29 -12.97
N LYS A 199 1.82 -27.82 -13.83
CA LYS A 199 3.26 -27.83 -13.56
C LYS A 199 3.71 -26.92 -12.41
N ARG A 200 2.90 -25.93 -12.03
CA ARG A 200 3.23 -24.90 -11.03
C ARG A 200 2.46 -25.04 -9.72
N TYR A 201 1.30 -25.70 -9.71
CA TYR A 201 0.36 -25.77 -8.60
C TYR A 201 -0.02 -27.23 -8.29
N VAL A 202 -0.32 -27.52 -7.02
CA VAL A 202 -0.64 -28.88 -6.56
C VAL A 202 -1.93 -29.40 -7.21
N GLU A 203 -1.86 -30.56 -7.87
CA GLU A 203 -2.93 -31.18 -8.66
C GLU A 203 -4.22 -31.47 -7.89
N SER A 204 -4.11 -31.90 -6.63
CA SER A 204 -5.21 -32.54 -5.90
C SER A 204 -6.41 -31.64 -5.58
N HIS A 205 -6.29 -30.30 -5.69
CA HIS A 205 -7.31 -29.36 -5.21
C HIS A 205 -7.81 -28.38 -6.27
N GLN A 206 -7.51 -28.67 -7.54
CA GLN A 206 -7.72 -27.72 -8.60
C GLN A 206 -9.21 -27.44 -8.81
N GLY A 207 -10.10 -28.41 -9.02
CA GLY A 207 -11.54 -28.17 -9.31
C GLY A 207 -12.21 -27.07 -8.46
N LEU A 208 -12.05 -27.16 -7.14
CA LEU A 208 -12.63 -26.23 -6.15
C LEU A 208 -12.12 -24.79 -6.27
N PHE A 209 -10.85 -24.58 -6.66
CA PHE A 209 -10.33 -23.23 -6.86
C PHE A 209 -11.02 -22.52 -8.03
N THR A 210 -11.39 -23.23 -9.11
CA THR A 210 -12.07 -22.62 -10.26
C THR A 210 -13.48 -22.21 -9.88
N SER A 211 -14.25 -23.09 -9.22
CA SER A 211 -15.62 -22.75 -8.82
C SER A 211 -15.63 -21.57 -7.84
N TRP A 212 -14.93 -21.70 -6.71
CA TRP A 212 -14.92 -20.63 -5.70
C TRP A 212 -14.27 -19.35 -6.19
N GLY A 213 -13.23 -19.43 -7.03
CA GLY A 213 -12.61 -18.26 -7.63
C GLY A 213 -13.58 -17.47 -8.50
N THR A 214 -14.36 -18.16 -9.33
CA THR A 214 -15.43 -17.56 -10.14
C THR A 214 -16.52 -16.96 -9.24
N ASP A 215 -17.01 -17.72 -8.26
CA ASP A 215 -18.09 -17.29 -7.37
C ASP A 215 -17.70 -16.02 -6.60
N ILE A 216 -16.48 -15.97 -6.04
CA ILE A 216 -15.95 -14.80 -5.33
C ILE A 216 -15.83 -13.60 -6.27
N ALA A 217 -15.32 -13.79 -7.49
CA ALA A 217 -15.15 -12.70 -8.44
C ALA A 217 -16.51 -12.11 -8.86
N LEU A 218 -17.48 -12.95 -9.23
CA LEU A 218 -18.82 -12.52 -9.64
C LEU A 218 -19.57 -11.85 -8.49
N ALA A 219 -19.60 -12.47 -7.31
CA ALA A 219 -20.22 -11.88 -6.13
C ALA A 219 -19.57 -10.54 -5.76
N GLY A 220 -18.24 -10.45 -5.88
CA GLY A 220 -17.48 -9.22 -5.67
C GLY A 220 -17.91 -8.08 -6.61
N PHE A 221 -18.00 -8.35 -7.92
CA PHE A 221 -18.44 -7.35 -8.89
C PHE A 221 -19.89 -6.91 -8.65
N VAL A 222 -20.79 -7.83 -8.30
CA VAL A 222 -22.18 -7.48 -7.95
C VAL A 222 -22.21 -6.55 -6.73
N LEU A 223 -21.48 -6.88 -5.66
CA LEU A 223 -21.44 -6.04 -4.45
C LEU A 223 -20.80 -4.67 -4.71
N MET A 224 -19.77 -4.60 -5.56
CA MET A 224 -19.21 -3.32 -6.00
C MET A 224 -20.23 -2.49 -6.78
N GLY A 225 -20.98 -3.11 -7.69
CA GLY A 225 -22.06 -2.47 -8.44
C GLY A 225 -23.13 -1.89 -7.53
N VAL A 226 -23.57 -2.66 -6.52
CA VAL A 226 -24.51 -2.19 -5.49
C VAL A 226 -23.94 -1.01 -4.72
N TYR A 227 -22.67 -1.07 -4.30
CA TYR A 227 -22.03 0.04 -3.59
C TYR A 227 -21.96 1.32 -4.44
N PHE A 228 -21.58 1.20 -5.71
CA PHE A 228 -21.55 2.34 -6.62
C PHE A 228 -22.94 2.89 -6.93
N TRP A 229 -23.96 2.02 -7.00
CA TRP A 229 -25.35 2.46 -7.11
C TRP A 229 -25.78 3.27 -5.87
N ILE A 230 -25.42 2.82 -4.66
CA ILE A 230 -25.66 3.57 -3.41
C ILE A 230 -24.99 4.94 -3.47
N ASN A 231 -23.71 5.00 -3.88
CA ASN A 231 -23.02 6.27 -4.06
C ASN A 231 -23.79 7.20 -5.03
N HIS A 232 -24.16 6.68 -6.20
CA HIS A 232 -24.87 7.46 -7.20
C HIS A 232 -26.22 7.96 -6.68
N HIS A 233 -26.96 7.11 -5.94
CA HIS A 233 -28.23 7.49 -5.35
C HIS A 233 -28.11 8.64 -4.34
N PHE A 234 -27.06 8.65 -3.50
CA PHE A 234 -26.91 9.66 -2.44
C PHE A 234 -26.08 10.89 -2.83
N SER A 235 -25.18 10.80 -3.81
CA SER A 235 -24.32 11.92 -4.23
C SER A 235 -24.50 12.36 -5.68
N GLY A 236 -25.33 11.66 -6.46
CA GLY A 236 -25.45 11.88 -7.90
C GLY A 236 -24.27 11.34 -8.72
N THR A 237 -23.23 10.78 -8.09
CA THR A 237 -22.02 10.29 -8.76
C THR A 237 -21.65 8.87 -8.31
N PHE A 238 -21.21 8.01 -9.23
CA PHE A 238 -20.80 6.64 -8.89
C PHE A 238 -19.56 6.61 -7.98
N SER A 239 -18.59 7.49 -8.25
CA SER A 239 -17.35 7.60 -7.47
C SER A 239 -16.68 8.95 -7.74
N GLY A 240 -16.17 9.61 -6.70
CA GLY A 240 -15.53 10.92 -6.86
C GLY A 240 -16.55 12.03 -7.20
N GLY A 241 -16.31 13.24 -6.71
CA GLY A 241 -16.95 14.43 -7.28
C GLY A 241 -16.42 14.73 -8.68
N GLU A 242 -16.92 15.79 -9.32
CA GLU A 242 -16.50 16.30 -10.64
C GLU A 242 -15.00 16.65 -10.68
N ARG A 243 -14.12 15.65 -10.82
CA ARG A 243 -12.69 15.86 -11.09
C ARG A 243 -12.45 15.90 -12.59
N PHE A 244 -13.21 16.71 -13.33
CA PHE A 244 -13.10 16.78 -14.79
C PHE A 244 -11.92 17.66 -15.22
N LEU A 245 -10.70 17.24 -14.87
CA LEU A 245 -9.55 17.65 -15.68
C LEU A 245 -9.47 16.69 -16.88
N PRO A 246 -9.20 17.18 -18.09
CA PRO A 246 -9.00 16.32 -19.25
C PRO A 246 -7.88 15.31 -18.99
N THR A 247 -8.09 14.06 -19.37
CA THR A 247 -7.06 13.02 -19.30
C THR A 247 -5.95 13.33 -20.30
N GLU A 248 -4.70 13.15 -19.89
CA GLU A 248 -3.53 13.30 -20.75
C GLU A 248 -3.56 12.25 -21.88
N SER A 249 -2.83 12.50 -22.96
CA SER A 249 -2.74 11.53 -24.06
C SER A 249 -2.11 10.21 -23.58
N PRO A 250 -2.41 9.06 -24.20
CA PRO A 250 -1.83 7.77 -23.79
C PRO A 250 -0.29 7.76 -23.76
N GLY A 251 0.36 8.53 -24.64
CA GLY A 251 1.82 8.68 -24.67
C GLY A 251 2.36 9.46 -23.47
N GLU A 252 1.71 10.56 -23.09
CA GLU A 252 2.06 11.33 -21.89
C GLU A 252 1.81 10.51 -20.62
N LEU A 253 0.69 9.77 -20.56
CA LEU A 253 0.41 8.84 -19.47
C LEU A 253 1.48 7.76 -19.37
N ALA A 254 1.91 7.16 -20.48
CA ALA A 254 2.99 6.17 -20.48
C ALA A 254 4.31 6.75 -19.96
N LEU A 255 4.63 7.99 -20.32
CA LEU A 255 5.81 8.69 -19.81
C LEU A 255 5.69 8.99 -18.31
N LEU A 256 4.54 9.46 -17.84
CA LEU A 256 4.28 9.71 -16.42
C LEU A 256 4.40 8.42 -15.61
N PHE A 257 3.73 7.34 -16.02
CA PHE A 257 3.85 6.03 -15.35
C PHE A 257 5.27 5.48 -15.42
N GLY A 258 5.98 5.64 -16.54
CA GLY A 258 7.38 5.22 -16.67
C GLY A 258 8.27 5.95 -15.66
N ARG A 259 8.13 7.27 -15.53
CA ARG A 259 8.85 8.07 -14.53
C ARG A 259 8.50 7.65 -13.11
N SER A 260 7.22 7.42 -12.83
CA SER A 260 6.77 6.99 -11.50
C SER A 260 7.25 5.59 -11.14
N LEU A 261 7.25 4.66 -12.10
CA LEU A 261 7.85 3.33 -11.93
C LEU A 261 9.34 3.43 -11.60
N LEU A 262 10.09 4.30 -12.30
CA LEU A 262 11.50 4.54 -11.98
C LEU A 262 11.66 5.09 -10.56
N ASN A 263 10.82 6.05 -10.16
CA ASN A 263 10.83 6.63 -8.81
C ASN A 263 10.59 5.58 -7.71
N GLU A 264 9.78 4.54 -7.94
CA GLU A 264 9.58 3.47 -6.96
C GLU A 264 10.86 2.66 -6.67
N PHE A 265 11.82 2.65 -7.60
CA PHE A 265 13.12 2.02 -7.39
C PHE A 265 14.16 2.97 -6.79
N LEU A 266 13.85 4.27 -6.68
CA LEU A 266 14.71 5.27 -6.04
C LEU A 266 14.37 5.35 -4.56
N LEU A 267 15.05 4.53 -3.76
CA LEU A 267 14.76 4.36 -2.34
C LEU A 267 15.24 5.56 -1.52
N ILE A 268 16.28 6.28 -1.96
CA ILE A 268 16.86 7.39 -1.19
C ILE A 268 16.06 8.68 -1.35
N ARG A 269 15.71 9.04 -2.57
CA ARG A 269 15.00 10.29 -2.90
C ARG A 269 14.41 10.18 -4.30
N ASP A 270 13.17 10.61 -4.45
CA ASP A 270 12.42 10.58 -5.71
C ASP A 270 12.64 11.83 -6.56
N PHE A 271 12.52 11.68 -7.89
CA PHE A 271 12.51 12.81 -8.80
C PHE A 271 11.16 13.50 -8.79
N SER A 272 11.19 14.82 -8.62
CA SER A 272 10.01 15.67 -8.79
C SER A 272 9.97 16.22 -10.23
N PRO A 273 8.83 16.16 -10.93
CA PRO A 273 8.72 16.71 -12.28
C PRO A 273 8.91 18.23 -12.34
N SER A 274 8.60 18.92 -11.24
CA SER A 274 8.48 20.39 -11.22
C SER A 274 9.79 21.13 -10.95
N ALA A 275 10.86 20.46 -10.51
CA ALA A 275 12.14 21.11 -10.25
C ALA A 275 13.33 20.13 -10.29
N PRO A 276 14.51 20.57 -10.76
CA PRO A 276 15.75 19.80 -10.65
C PRO A 276 16.06 19.54 -9.17
N ASN A 277 15.96 18.29 -8.76
CA ASN A 277 16.18 17.87 -7.38
C ASN A 277 17.60 17.34 -7.22
N VAL A 278 18.55 18.22 -6.87
CA VAL A 278 19.96 17.85 -6.63
C VAL A 278 20.07 16.69 -5.62
N LEU A 279 19.20 16.66 -4.59
CA LEU A 279 19.16 15.57 -3.62
C LEU A 279 18.73 14.24 -4.24
N ALA A 280 17.88 14.24 -5.27
CA ALA A 280 17.50 13.03 -5.99
C ALA A 280 18.69 12.44 -6.76
N TRP A 281 19.48 13.29 -7.43
CA TRP A 281 20.71 12.86 -8.11
C TRP A 281 21.78 12.35 -7.14
N ILE A 282 21.99 13.05 -6.01
CA ILE A 282 22.88 12.58 -4.94
C ILE A 282 22.38 11.22 -4.41
N GLY A 283 21.07 11.10 -4.16
CA GLY A 283 20.46 9.86 -3.69
C GLY A 283 20.64 8.70 -4.68
N LEU A 284 20.43 8.93 -5.98
CA LEU A 284 20.68 7.95 -7.02
C LEU A 284 22.16 7.53 -7.05
N GLY A 285 23.09 8.49 -6.96
CA GLY A 285 24.53 8.23 -6.90
C GLY A 285 24.90 7.36 -5.70
N LEU A 286 24.45 7.74 -4.50
CA LEU A 286 24.69 6.98 -3.26
C LEU A 286 24.09 5.56 -3.32
N GLN A 287 22.85 5.42 -3.81
CA GLN A 287 22.20 4.12 -3.97
C GLN A 287 22.99 3.23 -4.94
N THR A 288 23.42 3.80 -6.08
CA THR A 288 24.21 3.09 -7.10
C THR A 288 25.56 2.65 -6.55
N ILE A 289 26.27 3.52 -5.82
CA ILE A 289 27.54 3.18 -5.17
C ILE A 289 27.32 2.05 -4.16
N LEU A 290 26.30 2.16 -3.31
CA LEU A 290 26.02 1.17 -2.26
C LEU A 290 25.71 -0.21 -2.85
N MET A 291 24.84 -0.25 -3.88
CA MET A 291 24.50 -1.48 -4.60
C MET A 291 25.70 -2.03 -5.38
N GLY A 292 26.50 -1.16 -6.00
CA GLY A 292 27.70 -1.51 -6.75
C GLY A 292 28.81 -2.10 -5.87
N VAL A 293 29.04 -1.53 -4.68
CA VAL A 293 29.98 -2.06 -3.68
C VAL A 293 29.51 -3.42 -3.17
N PHE A 294 28.23 -3.55 -2.82
CA PHE A 294 27.65 -4.84 -2.42
C PHE A 294 27.85 -5.90 -3.51
N TYR A 295 27.47 -5.57 -4.75
CA TYR A 295 27.61 -6.47 -5.88
C TYR A 295 29.07 -6.85 -6.15
N ARG A 296 29.99 -5.88 -6.25
CA ARG A 296 31.41 -6.15 -6.50
C ARG A 296 32.03 -7.04 -5.43
N ARG A 297 31.71 -6.81 -4.16
CA ARG A 297 32.25 -7.57 -3.02
C ARG A 297 31.72 -9.00 -2.95
N HIS A 298 30.53 -9.25 -3.49
CA HIS A 298 29.80 -10.49 -3.26
C HIS A 298 29.43 -11.29 -4.52
N ARG A 299 29.63 -10.75 -5.72
CA ARG A 299 29.28 -11.42 -7.00
C ARG A 299 29.90 -12.80 -7.17
N PHE A 300 31.15 -12.99 -6.72
CA PHE A 300 31.88 -14.25 -6.86
C PHE A 300 31.56 -15.27 -5.77
N LEU A 301 30.88 -14.82 -4.72
CA LEU A 301 30.58 -15.64 -3.55
C LEU A 301 29.11 -16.08 -3.54
N LEU A 302 28.23 -15.44 -4.32
CA LEU A 302 26.82 -15.81 -4.47
C LEU A 302 26.73 -17.28 -4.89
N PRO A 303 26.25 -18.18 -4.01
CA PRO A 303 26.17 -19.59 -4.34
C PRO A 303 25.29 -19.79 -5.57
N ARG A 304 25.67 -20.68 -6.48
CA ARG A 304 24.77 -21.12 -7.58
C ARG A 304 23.42 -21.58 -7.03
N SER A 305 23.38 -22.14 -5.81
CA SER A 305 22.16 -22.50 -5.11
C SER A 305 21.26 -21.31 -4.75
N VAL A 306 21.80 -20.11 -4.56
CA VAL A 306 21.01 -18.88 -4.38
C VAL A 306 20.41 -18.41 -5.71
N MET A 307 21.16 -18.54 -6.83
CA MET A 307 20.64 -18.23 -8.16
C MET A 307 19.59 -19.25 -8.65
N LEU A 308 19.69 -20.51 -8.23
CA LEU A 308 18.78 -21.60 -8.62
C LEU A 308 17.58 -21.75 -7.68
N LEU A 309 17.41 -20.89 -6.67
CA LEU A 309 16.22 -20.88 -5.83
C LEU A 309 15.01 -20.55 -6.71
N ARG A 310 14.32 -21.60 -7.16
CA ARG A 310 13.07 -21.53 -7.92
C ARG A 310 12.13 -20.58 -7.20
N SER A 311 11.63 -19.57 -7.93
CA SER A 311 10.81 -18.52 -7.33
C SER A 311 9.61 -19.14 -6.62
N HIS A 312 9.48 -18.84 -5.33
CA HIS A 312 8.41 -19.39 -4.53
C HIS A 312 7.07 -18.87 -5.04
N LEU A 313 6.05 -19.72 -4.99
CA LEU A 313 4.72 -19.35 -5.45
C LEU A 313 4.23 -18.04 -4.80
N LEU A 314 4.39 -17.90 -3.48
CA LEU A 314 4.01 -16.67 -2.78
C LEU A 314 4.70 -15.42 -3.34
N SER A 315 6.01 -15.47 -3.64
CA SER A 315 6.74 -14.35 -4.22
C SER A 315 6.23 -14.03 -5.63
N ASN A 316 5.93 -15.05 -6.43
CA ASN A 316 5.36 -14.88 -7.78
C ASN A 316 3.96 -14.24 -7.71
N LEU A 317 3.14 -14.63 -6.72
CA LEU A 317 1.83 -14.04 -6.52
C LEU A 317 1.91 -12.56 -6.12
N PHE A 318 2.89 -12.19 -5.28
CA PHE A 318 3.16 -10.78 -5.01
C PHE A 318 3.55 -10.03 -6.28
N ILE A 319 4.51 -10.54 -7.07
CA ILE A 319 4.92 -9.90 -8.34
C ILE A 319 3.73 -9.74 -9.28
N LEU A 320 2.95 -10.80 -9.49
CA LEU A 320 1.76 -10.77 -10.33
C LEU A 320 0.76 -9.73 -9.84
N THR A 321 0.47 -9.71 -8.53
CA THR A 321 -0.46 -8.76 -7.92
C THR A 321 0.00 -7.31 -8.14
N GLY A 322 1.29 -7.03 -7.93
CA GLY A 322 1.87 -5.71 -8.17
C GLY A 322 1.77 -5.28 -9.63
N ILE A 323 2.15 -6.16 -10.57
CA ILE A 323 2.07 -5.86 -12.02
C ILE A 323 0.63 -5.61 -12.45
N THR A 324 -0.30 -6.49 -12.06
CA THR A 324 -1.72 -6.32 -12.37
C THR A 324 -2.27 -5.02 -11.82
N TYR A 325 -1.87 -4.63 -10.60
CA TYR A 325 -2.25 -3.34 -10.02
C TYR A 325 -1.81 -2.15 -10.90
N VAL A 326 -0.57 -2.13 -11.39
CA VAL A 326 -0.08 -1.03 -12.26
C VAL A 326 -0.85 -1.00 -13.58
N VAL A 327 -1.09 -2.16 -14.19
CA VAL A 327 -1.87 -2.25 -15.44
C VAL A 327 -3.27 -1.69 -15.22
N VAL A 328 -3.95 -2.10 -14.14
CA VAL A 328 -5.29 -1.59 -13.80
C VAL A 328 -5.25 -0.09 -13.50
N LEU A 329 -4.26 0.39 -12.75
CA LEU A 329 -4.12 1.82 -12.45
C LEU A 329 -3.91 2.64 -13.74
N PHE A 330 -3.09 2.14 -14.67
CA PHE A 330 -2.89 2.75 -15.99
C PHE A 330 -4.19 2.79 -16.79
N THR A 331 -4.90 1.67 -16.89
CA THR A 331 -6.20 1.59 -17.60
C THR A 331 -7.25 2.49 -16.97
N LEU A 332 -7.36 2.51 -15.64
CA LEU A 332 -8.28 3.41 -14.94
C LEU A 332 -7.94 4.87 -15.23
N ARG A 333 -6.66 5.23 -15.31
CA ARG A 333 -6.23 6.60 -15.61
C ARG A 333 -6.60 7.02 -17.03
N THR A 334 -6.63 6.09 -17.99
CA THR A 334 -7.07 6.39 -19.37
C THR A 334 -8.56 6.67 -19.50
N ILE A 335 -9.39 6.19 -18.57
CA ILE A 335 -10.86 6.36 -18.63
C ILE A 335 -11.39 7.34 -17.57
N SER A 336 -10.61 7.63 -16.53
CA SER A 336 -11.02 8.45 -15.41
C SER A 336 -9.87 9.34 -14.92
N PRO A 337 -10.07 10.67 -14.85
CA PRO A 337 -9.06 11.55 -14.31
C PRO A 337 -8.97 11.43 -12.78
N PHE A 338 -7.84 10.93 -12.27
CA PHE A 338 -7.47 11.01 -10.86
C PHE A 338 -6.03 11.50 -10.69
N SER A 339 -5.53 11.61 -9.46
CA SER A 339 -4.20 12.15 -9.21
C SER A 339 -3.10 11.42 -10.01
N GLU A 340 -2.08 12.17 -10.43
CA GLU A 340 -0.90 11.61 -11.09
C GLU A 340 -0.29 10.44 -10.30
N PRO A 341 0.32 9.44 -10.98
CA PRO A 341 0.95 8.30 -10.33
C PRO A 341 2.11 8.78 -9.43
N ASN A 342 1.81 9.02 -8.17
CA ASN A 342 2.79 9.40 -7.16
C ASN A 342 3.13 8.20 -6.28
N LEU A 343 4.12 8.37 -5.39
CA LEU A 343 4.55 7.36 -4.42
C LEU A 343 3.36 6.66 -3.71
N ARG A 344 2.34 7.44 -3.36
CA ARG A 344 1.16 6.93 -2.63
C ARG A 344 0.30 6.02 -3.50
N LEU A 345 0.07 6.38 -4.76
CA LEU A 345 -0.69 5.56 -5.70
C LEU A 345 0.10 4.34 -6.19
N MET A 346 1.43 4.45 -6.29
CA MET A 346 2.31 3.37 -6.73
C MET A 346 2.72 2.41 -5.61
N ALA A 347 2.48 2.77 -4.35
CA ALA A 347 2.85 1.96 -3.18
C ALA A 347 2.40 0.49 -3.24
N PRO A 348 1.19 0.12 -3.73
CA PRO A 348 0.82 -1.30 -3.84
C PRO A 348 1.72 -2.11 -4.77
N PHE A 349 2.21 -1.50 -5.85
CA PHE A 349 3.16 -2.12 -6.77
C PHE A 349 4.51 -2.34 -6.09
N SER A 350 5.12 -1.27 -5.56
CA SER A 350 6.45 -1.35 -4.94
C SER A 350 6.44 -2.22 -3.68
N PHE A 351 5.39 -2.14 -2.86
CA PHE A 351 5.21 -3.01 -1.70
C PHE A 351 5.18 -4.49 -2.09
N CYS A 352 4.46 -4.84 -3.16
CA CYS A 352 4.41 -6.20 -3.66
C CYS A 352 5.78 -6.67 -4.18
N LEU A 353 6.48 -5.85 -4.96
CA LEU A 353 7.81 -6.18 -5.46
C LEU A 353 8.83 -6.35 -4.32
N PHE A 354 8.86 -5.42 -3.36
CA PHE A 354 9.73 -5.54 -2.18
C PHE A 354 9.36 -6.74 -1.32
N SER A 355 8.08 -7.04 -1.15
CA SER A 355 7.64 -8.25 -0.44
C SER A 355 8.15 -9.51 -1.13
N ALA A 356 8.02 -9.60 -2.45
CA ALA A 356 8.55 -10.73 -3.21
C ALA A 356 10.07 -10.85 -3.08
N PHE A 357 10.80 -9.73 -3.17
CA PHE A 357 12.25 -9.68 -2.98
C PHE A 357 12.66 -10.13 -1.58
N PHE A 358 12.06 -9.57 -0.52
CA PHE A 358 12.42 -9.87 0.86
C PHE A 358 11.99 -11.26 1.32
N LEU A 359 10.92 -11.83 0.75
CA LEU A 359 10.59 -13.25 0.94
C LEU A 359 11.71 -14.17 0.43
N ASN A 360 12.36 -13.80 -0.68
CA ASN A 360 13.50 -14.55 -1.21
C ASN A 360 14.77 -14.31 -0.37
N VAL A 361 15.07 -13.06 0.00
CA VAL A 361 16.21 -12.73 0.90
C VAL A 361 16.10 -13.48 2.22
N GLY A 362 14.90 -13.57 2.81
CA GLY A 362 14.67 -14.29 4.07
C GLY A 362 14.95 -15.80 4.01
N ARG A 363 15.11 -16.36 2.80
CA ARG A 363 15.49 -17.77 2.59
C ARG A 363 16.97 -17.97 2.34
N TRP A 364 17.71 -16.91 2.06
CA TRP A 364 19.16 -17.02 1.87
C TRP A 364 19.83 -17.57 3.13
N PRO A 365 20.97 -18.26 3.01
CA PRO A 365 21.74 -18.67 4.18
C PRO A 365 21.99 -17.50 5.14
N VAL A 366 21.99 -17.75 6.45
CA VAL A 366 22.12 -16.71 7.50
C VAL A 366 23.36 -15.83 7.27
N TYR A 367 24.45 -16.42 6.79
CA TYR A 367 25.67 -15.73 6.39
C TYR A 367 25.41 -14.60 5.38
N TRP A 368 24.63 -14.86 4.34
CA TRP A 368 24.29 -13.88 3.29
C TRP A 368 23.39 -12.77 3.80
N GLN A 369 22.40 -13.13 4.62
CA GLN A 369 21.52 -12.16 5.26
C GLN A 369 22.32 -11.18 6.15
N ARG A 370 23.29 -11.70 6.93
CA ARG A 370 24.16 -10.87 7.78
C ARG A 370 25.06 -9.93 6.97
N ARG A 371 25.52 -10.35 5.78
CA ARG A 371 26.33 -9.50 4.90
C ARG A 371 25.51 -8.43 4.18
N LEU A 372 24.27 -8.72 3.81
CA LEU A 372 23.36 -7.73 3.21
C LEU A 372 22.89 -6.69 4.23
N LEU A 373 22.68 -7.09 5.49
CA LEU A 373 22.06 -6.25 6.51
C LEU A 373 22.70 -4.86 6.69
N PRO A 374 24.03 -4.69 6.79
CA PRO A 374 24.62 -3.35 6.93
C PRO A 374 24.30 -2.43 5.75
N TYR A 375 24.38 -2.94 4.51
CA TYR A 375 24.04 -2.17 3.31
C TYR A 375 22.56 -1.80 3.31
N TRP A 376 21.69 -2.74 3.71
CA TRP A 376 20.26 -2.48 3.84
C TRP A 376 19.97 -1.42 4.92
N LEU A 377 20.61 -1.48 6.08
CA LEU A 377 20.44 -0.49 7.15
C LEU A 377 20.88 0.91 6.71
N VAL A 378 22.02 1.04 6.02
CA VAL A 378 22.46 2.31 5.44
C VAL A 378 21.43 2.84 4.45
N LEU A 379 20.92 1.98 3.57
CA LEU A 379 19.89 2.35 2.60
C LEU A 379 18.59 2.79 3.28
N LEU A 380 18.16 2.11 4.34
CA LEU A 380 17.00 2.50 5.15
C LEU A 380 17.18 3.88 5.76
N LEU A 381 18.33 4.15 6.37
CA LEU A 381 18.61 5.46 6.97
C LEU A 381 18.66 6.57 5.90
N LEU A 382 19.31 6.32 4.77
CA LEU A 382 19.36 7.27 3.65
C LEU A 382 17.98 7.49 3.03
N SER A 383 17.11 6.48 3.00
CA SER A 383 15.73 6.61 2.50
C SER A 383 14.89 7.64 3.25
N TRP A 384 15.28 8.00 4.48
CA TRP A 384 14.57 9.02 5.25
C TRP A 384 14.73 10.42 4.67
N LEU A 385 15.65 10.63 3.71
CA LEU A 385 15.68 11.84 2.89
C LEU A 385 14.37 12.03 2.11
N GLN A 386 13.56 10.98 1.86
CA GLN A 386 12.20 11.10 1.29
C GLN A 386 11.19 11.78 2.24
N LEU A 387 11.48 11.83 3.54
CA LEU A 387 10.62 12.49 4.52
C LEU A 387 10.76 14.01 4.49
N LEU A 388 11.89 14.51 3.95
CA LEU A 388 12.11 15.94 3.80
C LEU A 388 11.18 16.52 2.73
N PRO A 389 10.65 17.75 2.91
CA PRO A 389 9.86 18.41 1.88
C PRO A 389 10.63 18.52 0.56
N GLN A 390 9.93 18.38 -0.57
CA GLN A 390 10.53 18.46 -1.92
C GLN A 390 10.63 19.89 -2.45
N ASN A 391 9.71 20.77 -2.05
CA ASN A 391 9.71 22.14 -2.50
C ASN A 391 10.54 23.01 -1.55
N ASN A 392 11.13 24.09 -2.09
CA ASN A 392 11.78 25.13 -1.29
C ASN A 392 10.85 25.53 -0.12
N LEU A 393 11.39 25.53 1.10
CA LEU A 393 10.69 25.90 2.35
C LEU A 393 9.85 27.19 2.20
N SER A 394 10.26 28.10 1.32
CA SER A 394 9.57 29.35 0.99
C SER A 394 8.13 29.16 0.45
N SER A 395 7.89 28.14 -0.39
CA SER A 395 6.55 27.86 -0.94
C SER A 395 5.57 27.32 0.12
N VAL A 396 6.09 26.54 1.08
CA VAL A 396 5.31 26.01 2.22
C VAL A 396 4.88 27.13 3.16
N ILE A 397 5.73 28.15 3.35
CA ILE A 397 5.39 29.35 4.15
C ILE A 397 4.26 30.14 3.48
N LEU A 398 4.24 30.25 2.15
CA LEU A 398 3.19 30.93 1.42
C LEU A 398 1.84 30.18 1.51
N TYR A 399 1.87 28.86 1.35
CA TYR A 399 0.66 28.02 1.46
C TYR A 399 0.09 28.01 2.89
N ARG A 400 0.95 28.16 3.91
CA ARG A 400 0.54 28.30 5.33
C ARG A 400 -0.31 29.55 5.57
N LYS A 401 -0.04 30.66 4.85
CA LYS A 401 -0.87 31.87 4.93
C LYS A 401 -2.27 31.66 4.36
N LEU A 402 -2.42 30.79 3.35
CA LEU A 402 -3.68 30.51 2.67
C LEU A 402 -4.55 29.46 3.38
N LEU A 403 -3.94 28.46 4.02
CA LEU A 403 -4.68 27.46 4.81
C LEU A 403 -5.19 28.03 6.14
N ASN A 404 -4.40 28.89 6.79
CA ASN A 404 -4.82 29.54 8.03
C ASN A 404 -6.01 30.49 7.84
N SER A 405 -6.32 30.90 6.60
CA SER A 405 -7.50 31.73 6.30
C SER A 405 -8.76 30.92 5.98
N THR A 406 -8.69 29.58 5.89
CA THR A 406 -9.81 28.74 5.40
C THR A 406 -10.22 27.60 6.32
N VAL A 407 -9.39 27.19 7.29
CA VAL A 407 -9.71 26.05 8.17
C VAL A 407 -9.96 26.55 9.60
N ASP A 408 -11.22 26.49 10.03
CA ASP A 408 -11.60 26.77 11.41
C ASP A 408 -11.03 25.68 12.35
N SER A 409 -10.17 26.10 13.27
CA SER A 409 -9.42 25.22 14.16
C SER A 409 -10.29 24.50 15.20
N SER A 410 -11.56 24.90 15.33
CA SER A 410 -12.55 24.35 16.25
C SER A 410 -12.94 22.89 15.96
N VAL A 411 -12.76 22.41 14.72
CA VAL A 411 -13.15 21.05 14.29
C VAL A 411 -12.17 19.96 14.75
N TRP A 412 -10.97 20.34 15.22
CA TRP A 412 -9.87 19.41 15.51
C TRP A 412 -9.66 19.09 16.98
N ARG A 413 -10.43 19.71 17.88
CA ARG A 413 -10.36 19.46 19.32
C ARG A 413 -11.31 18.36 19.75
#